data_AF-A0A367FB38-F1
#
_entry.id   AF-A0A367FB38-F1
#
_cell.length_a   1.000
_cell.length_b   1.000
_cell.length_c   1.000
_cell.angle_alpha   90.00
_cell.angle_beta   90.00
_cell.angle_gamma   90.00
#
_symmetry.space_group_name_H-M   'P 1'
#
loop_
_entity.id
_entity.type
_entity.pdbx_description
1 polymer ?
#
loop_
_entity_poly.entity_id
_entity_poly.type
_entity_poly.pdbx_seq_one_letter_code
_entity_poly.pdbx_strand_id
1 'polypeptide(L)'
;MKRWIGVGLALLLGAAVVAAIVVGNRGGGTETREPTVVRGVIGSEKKPFFDDQRVRAVFTRHGLRVEVDTAGSRQIVDSVDLKKYGFAFPSSAPAAEKIKRDQGATRTFAPFSSPMAIATFEPIVGVLTKAGVVRDSGQGYQVLDVRKYLDLVGKGTRWDKLPGNTAYPARKRVLLTTTDIRASNSAAMYLAIAGYVANGDDVVTSNAQVSKVAETVAPLFLDQGYSETSTEAPFEDYLSLGIGKTPMVMVYEAQYASRLFAGDGSIRPDMRLLYPSPTVLSKHTLVPFSAQGTEVGRLLEEDPELGRLAALYGFRTAHARAFDDLVAKAKAPLPTDLIDVVEPPDHDRLEGMITVIERLYRSGAAPSPTP
;
A
#
# COMPACT_ATOMS: atom_id res chain seq x y z
N MET A 1 -37.84 -33.38 -58.11
CA MET A 1 -36.99 -32.17 -58.13
C MET A 1 -36.50 -31.71 -56.74
N LYS A 2 -37.30 -31.76 -55.66
CA LYS A 2 -36.90 -31.28 -54.31
C LYS A 2 -35.74 -32.03 -53.62
N ARG A 3 -35.50 -33.32 -53.94
CA ARG A 3 -34.40 -34.11 -53.29
C ARG A 3 -33.00 -33.78 -53.82
N TRP A 4 -32.89 -33.31 -55.07
CA TRP A 4 -31.62 -32.98 -55.70
C TRP A 4 -31.11 -31.59 -55.28
N ILE A 5 -32.03 -30.68 -54.97
CA ILE A 5 -31.72 -29.35 -54.42
C ILE A 5 -31.09 -29.46 -53.02
N GLY A 6 -31.60 -30.38 -52.18
CA GLY A 6 -31.05 -30.62 -50.84
C GLY A 6 -29.63 -31.20 -50.85
N VAL A 7 -29.33 -32.09 -51.80
CA VAL A 7 -27.97 -32.66 -51.96
C VAL A 7 -27.00 -31.62 -52.50
N GLY A 8 -27.41 -30.79 -53.46
CA GLY A 8 -26.59 -29.68 -53.97
C GLY A 8 -26.29 -28.64 -52.90
N LEU A 9 -27.26 -28.32 -52.04
CA LEU A 9 -27.08 -27.36 -50.94
C LEU A 9 -26.17 -27.90 -49.85
N ALA A 10 -26.27 -29.20 -49.52
CA ALA A 10 -25.39 -29.85 -48.55
C ALA A 10 -23.93 -29.92 -49.03
N LEU A 11 -23.70 -30.16 -50.33
CA LEU A 11 -22.36 -30.15 -50.92
C LEU A 11 -21.76 -28.74 -50.97
N LEU A 12 -22.57 -27.72 -51.28
CA LEU A 12 -22.14 -26.32 -51.23
C LEU A 12 -21.80 -25.86 -49.80
N LEU A 13 -22.60 -26.25 -48.81
CA LEU A 13 -22.32 -25.99 -47.40
C LEU A 13 -21.06 -26.72 -46.93
N GLY A 14 -20.89 -27.99 -47.32
CA GLY A 14 -19.67 -28.75 -47.02
C GLY A 14 -18.42 -28.11 -47.63
N ALA A 15 -18.49 -27.69 -48.89
CA ALA A 15 -17.39 -27.01 -49.57
C ALA A 15 -17.10 -25.63 -48.95
N ALA A 16 -18.12 -24.88 -48.54
CA ALA A 16 -17.96 -23.59 -47.86
C ALA A 16 -17.34 -23.74 -46.46
N VAL A 17 -17.70 -24.78 -45.70
CA VAL A 17 -17.09 -25.09 -44.39
C VAL A 17 -15.64 -25.51 -44.56
N VAL A 18 -15.33 -26.37 -45.53
CA VAL A 18 -13.94 -26.78 -45.82
C VAL A 18 -13.11 -25.59 -46.32
N ALA A 19 -13.67 -24.74 -47.17
CA ALA A 19 -13.01 -23.51 -47.61
C ALA A 19 -12.79 -22.52 -46.45
N ALA A 20 -13.75 -22.38 -45.53
CA ALA A 20 -13.61 -21.55 -44.33
C ALA A 20 -12.54 -22.09 -43.37
N ILE A 21 -12.42 -23.41 -43.21
CA ILE A 21 -11.37 -24.03 -42.39
C ILE A 21 -10.00 -23.87 -43.06
N VAL A 22 -9.91 -24.05 -44.38
CA VAL A 22 -8.66 -23.92 -45.13
C VAL A 22 -8.20 -22.46 -45.26
N VAL A 23 -9.13 -21.50 -45.39
CA VAL A 23 -8.83 -20.06 -45.40
C VAL A 23 -8.57 -19.55 -43.97
N GLY A 24 -9.29 -20.07 -42.97
CA GLY A 24 -9.05 -19.80 -41.54
C GLY A 24 -7.67 -20.27 -41.06
N ASN A 25 -7.16 -21.38 -41.60
CA ASN A 25 -5.80 -21.88 -41.34
C ASN A 25 -4.72 -21.30 -42.28
N ARG A 26 -5.08 -20.51 -43.30
CA ARG A 26 -4.13 -19.89 -44.26
C ARG A 26 -4.06 -18.37 -44.17
N GLY A 27 -4.90 -17.75 -43.32
CA GLY A 27 -4.86 -16.33 -43.01
C GLY A 27 -3.82 -16.01 -41.94
N GLY A 28 -2.57 -15.80 -42.36
CA GLY A 28 -1.57 -15.03 -41.61
C GLY A 28 -1.11 -15.63 -40.29
N GLY A 29 -0.04 -16.44 -40.36
CA GLY A 29 0.82 -16.68 -39.20
C GLY A 29 1.41 -15.36 -38.70
N THR A 30 0.68 -14.70 -37.80
CA THR A 30 1.35 -14.06 -36.69
C THR A 30 1.75 -15.22 -35.79
N GLU A 31 3.04 -15.51 -35.70
CA GLU A 31 3.53 -16.23 -34.53
C GLU A 31 2.99 -15.44 -33.33
N THR A 32 1.95 -15.93 -32.66
CA THR A 32 1.58 -15.46 -31.33
C THR A 32 2.71 -15.90 -30.43
N ARG A 33 3.80 -15.14 -30.47
CA ARG A 33 4.99 -15.35 -29.66
C ARG A 33 4.50 -15.32 -28.23
N GLU A 34 4.65 -16.43 -27.51
CA GLU A 34 4.20 -16.49 -26.13
C GLU A 34 4.80 -15.32 -25.34
N PRO A 35 4.01 -14.61 -24.52
CA PRO A 35 4.52 -13.49 -23.75
C PRO A 35 5.68 -13.93 -22.85
N THR A 36 6.73 -13.12 -22.81
CA THR A 36 7.92 -13.41 -22.00
C THR A 36 7.54 -13.32 -20.52
N VAL A 37 7.84 -14.36 -19.76
CA VAL A 37 7.53 -14.40 -18.32
C VAL A 37 8.50 -13.50 -17.57
N VAL A 38 7.98 -12.61 -16.74
CA VAL A 38 8.78 -11.74 -15.87
C VAL A 38 8.28 -11.93 -14.45
N ARG A 39 9.12 -12.52 -13.60
CA ARG A 39 8.81 -12.70 -12.18
C ARG A 39 9.26 -11.48 -11.39
N GLY A 40 8.44 -11.01 -10.46
CA GLY A 40 8.82 -9.97 -9.52
C GLY A 40 8.37 -10.26 -8.09
N VAL A 41 9.01 -9.61 -7.13
CA VAL A 41 8.56 -9.60 -5.73
C VAL A 41 8.04 -8.21 -5.37
N ILE A 42 6.85 -8.15 -4.78
CA ILE A 42 6.13 -6.90 -4.53
C ILE A 42 5.64 -6.80 -3.07
N GLY A 43 5.46 -5.57 -2.58
CA GLY A 43 4.62 -5.36 -1.38
C GLY A 43 3.18 -5.80 -1.61
N SER A 44 2.56 -6.46 -0.63
CA SER A 44 1.27 -7.17 -0.73
C SER A 44 0.10 -6.32 -1.18
N GLU A 45 0.08 -5.04 -0.83
CA GLU A 45 -1.01 -4.11 -1.16
C GLU A 45 -1.13 -3.84 -2.68
N LYS A 46 -0.11 -4.19 -3.47
CA LYS A 46 -0.14 -4.11 -4.94
C LYS A 46 -0.71 -5.37 -5.59
N LYS A 47 -0.88 -6.47 -4.84
CA LYS A 47 -1.31 -7.76 -5.39
C LYS A 47 -2.66 -7.67 -6.13
N PRO A 48 -3.71 -7.01 -5.59
CA PRO A 48 -4.98 -6.89 -6.30
C PRO A 48 -4.86 -6.21 -7.67
N PHE A 49 -3.95 -5.24 -7.83
CA PHE A 49 -3.69 -4.57 -9.11
C PHE A 49 -3.04 -5.54 -10.12
N PHE A 50 -1.99 -6.27 -9.74
CA PHE A 50 -1.32 -7.22 -10.64
C PHE A 50 -2.19 -8.47 -10.96
N ASP A 51 -3.18 -8.77 -10.12
CA ASP A 51 -4.15 -9.83 -10.38
C ASP A 51 -5.31 -9.42 -11.30
N ASP A 52 -5.50 -8.13 -11.55
CA ASP A 52 -6.52 -7.63 -12.47
C ASP A 52 -6.27 -8.15 -13.89
N GLN A 53 -7.27 -8.80 -14.47
CA GLN A 53 -7.21 -9.30 -15.84
C GLN A 53 -6.97 -8.18 -16.87
N ARG A 54 -7.44 -6.96 -16.60
CA ARG A 54 -7.20 -5.77 -17.42
C ARG A 54 -5.72 -5.39 -17.40
N VAL A 55 -5.10 -5.37 -16.21
CA VAL A 55 -3.66 -5.09 -16.06
C VAL A 55 -2.83 -6.16 -16.76
N ARG A 56 -3.16 -7.44 -16.56
CA ARG A 56 -2.50 -8.56 -17.25
C ARG A 56 -2.65 -8.49 -18.77
N ALA A 57 -3.82 -8.06 -19.27
CA ALA A 57 -4.03 -7.87 -20.69
C ALA A 57 -3.15 -6.74 -21.26
N VAL A 58 -2.96 -5.64 -20.54
CA VAL A 58 -2.03 -4.57 -20.97
C VAL A 58 -0.61 -5.11 -21.10
N PHE A 59 -0.08 -5.80 -20.08
CA PHE A 59 1.25 -6.41 -20.16
C PHE A 59 1.36 -7.43 -21.30
N THR A 60 0.32 -8.23 -21.52
CA THR A 60 0.28 -9.24 -22.59
C THR A 60 0.37 -8.59 -23.98
N ARG A 61 -0.29 -7.45 -24.20
CA ARG A 61 -0.17 -6.68 -25.46
C ARG A 61 1.23 -6.13 -25.67
N HIS A 62 1.97 -5.88 -24.59
CA HIS A 62 3.39 -5.52 -24.62
C HIS A 62 4.33 -6.74 -24.63
N GLY A 63 3.80 -7.96 -24.84
CA GLY A 63 4.57 -9.18 -24.96
C GLY A 63 5.13 -9.70 -23.62
N LEU A 64 4.58 -9.28 -22.48
CA LEU A 64 5.00 -9.69 -21.15
C LEU A 64 3.91 -10.45 -20.40
N ARG A 65 4.31 -11.48 -19.66
CA ARG A 65 3.48 -12.14 -18.64
C ARG A 65 4.11 -11.92 -17.28
N VAL A 66 3.60 -10.93 -16.56
CA VAL A 66 4.11 -10.56 -15.24
C VAL A 66 3.52 -11.49 -14.18
N GLU A 67 4.38 -12.19 -13.46
CA GLU A 67 4.04 -13.01 -12.29
C GLU A 67 4.65 -12.37 -11.05
N VAL A 68 3.88 -12.30 -9.95
CA VAL A 68 4.34 -11.63 -8.73
C VAL A 68 4.18 -12.50 -7.50
N ASP A 69 5.22 -12.51 -6.66
CA ASP A 69 5.19 -13.00 -5.30
C ASP A 69 5.11 -11.82 -4.33
N THR A 70 4.53 -12.02 -3.14
CA THR A 70 4.39 -10.96 -2.13
C THR A 70 5.29 -11.16 -0.92
N ALA A 71 5.91 -10.08 -0.46
CA ALA A 71 6.63 -10.02 0.82
C ALA A 71 6.52 -8.61 1.40
N GLY A 72 6.68 -8.46 2.72
CA GLY A 72 6.81 -7.14 3.34
C GLY A 72 8.02 -6.39 2.78
N SER A 73 7.93 -5.08 2.55
CA SER A 73 9.01 -4.38 1.81
C SER A 73 10.38 -4.47 2.49
N ARG A 74 10.45 -4.61 3.82
CA ARG A 74 11.72 -4.87 4.51
C ARG A 74 12.18 -6.31 4.33
N GLN A 75 11.25 -7.28 4.36
CA GLN A 75 11.57 -8.68 4.03
C GLN A 75 12.15 -8.85 2.62
N ILE A 76 11.70 -8.04 1.64
CA ILE A 76 12.26 -8.02 0.28
C ILE A 76 13.76 -7.69 0.32
N VAL A 77 14.20 -6.79 1.21
CA VAL A 77 15.61 -6.42 1.38
C VAL A 77 16.38 -7.55 2.10
N ASP A 78 15.82 -8.07 3.19
CA ASP A 78 16.61 -8.84 4.16
C ASP A 78 16.59 -10.36 3.94
N SER A 79 15.53 -10.89 3.30
CA SER A 79 15.23 -12.32 3.36
C SER A 79 14.83 -12.97 2.03
N VAL A 80 14.49 -12.17 1.01
CA VAL A 80 14.10 -12.69 -0.29
C VAL A 80 15.33 -12.92 -1.17
N ASP A 81 15.42 -14.11 -1.78
CA ASP A 81 16.42 -14.41 -2.80
C ASP A 81 16.07 -13.71 -4.12
N LEU A 82 16.60 -12.50 -4.29
CA LEU A 82 16.31 -11.63 -5.43
C LEU A 82 16.80 -12.18 -6.78
N LYS A 83 17.72 -13.16 -6.79
CA LYS A 83 18.25 -13.78 -8.02
C LYS A 83 17.19 -14.50 -8.85
N LYS A 84 16.04 -14.84 -8.23
CA LYS A 84 14.91 -15.51 -8.87
C LYS A 84 13.97 -14.57 -9.63
N TYR A 85 14.18 -13.26 -9.52
CA TYR A 85 13.25 -12.25 -10.01
C TYR A 85 13.90 -11.34 -11.06
N GLY A 86 13.08 -10.85 -11.98
CA GLY A 86 13.46 -9.82 -12.93
C GLY A 86 13.36 -8.40 -12.35
N PHE A 87 12.64 -8.22 -11.24
CA PHE A 87 12.51 -6.94 -10.51
C PHE A 87 12.06 -7.15 -9.05
N ALA A 88 12.32 -6.15 -8.20
CA ALA A 88 11.71 -6.01 -6.88
C ALA A 88 10.90 -4.70 -6.84
N PHE A 89 9.77 -4.69 -6.14
CA PHE A 89 8.88 -3.53 -6.07
C PHE A 89 8.40 -3.28 -4.62
N PRO A 90 9.31 -2.87 -3.72
CA PRO A 90 8.93 -2.45 -2.38
C PRO A 90 8.07 -1.19 -2.41
N SER A 91 7.22 -1.05 -1.40
CA SER A 91 6.36 0.12 -1.19
C SER A 91 7.12 1.29 -0.55
N SER A 92 8.46 1.30 -0.64
CA SER A 92 9.37 2.08 0.18
C SER A 92 10.58 2.54 -0.64
N ALA A 93 10.77 3.86 -0.75
CA ALA A 93 11.94 4.43 -1.41
C ALA A 93 13.27 4.08 -0.68
N PRO A 94 13.38 4.15 0.67
CA PRO A 94 14.60 3.70 1.36
C PRO A 94 14.96 2.23 1.08
N ALA A 95 13.98 1.32 1.10
CA ALA A 95 14.20 -0.09 0.77
C ALA A 95 14.64 -0.27 -0.69
N ALA A 96 14.02 0.44 -1.63
CA ALA A 96 14.40 0.40 -3.03
C ALA A 96 15.81 0.91 -3.27
N GLU A 97 16.24 1.99 -2.62
CA GLU A 97 17.60 2.49 -2.74
C GLU A 97 18.63 1.51 -2.17
N LYS A 98 18.31 0.79 -1.08
CA LYS A 98 19.16 -0.29 -0.57
C LYS A 98 19.25 -1.44 -1.58
N ILE A 99 18.13 -1.93 -2.09
CA ILE A 99 18.08 -3.01 -3.09
C ILE A 99 18.87 -2.61 -4.35
N LYS A 100 18.69 -1.38 -4.82
CA LYS A 100 19.40 -0.84 -5.99
C LYS A 100 20.91 -0.87 -5.78
N ARG A 101 21.40 -0.42 -4.62
CA ARG A 101 22.83 -0.48 -4.28
C ARG A 101 23.33 -1.93 -4.21
N ASP A 102 22.62 -2.81 -3.50
CA ASP A 102 23.04 -4.19 -3.27
C ASP A 102 23.04 -5.04 -4.56
N GLN A 103 22.08 -4.80 -5.45
CA GLN A 103 21.94 -5.53 -6.71
C GLN A 103 22.69 -4.85 -7.88
N GLY A 104 23.33 -3.70 -7.65
CA GLY A 104 24.01 -2.93 -8.70
C GLY A 104 23.07 -2.41 -9.80
N ALA A 105 21.79 -2.19 -9.48
CA ALA A 105 20.83 -1.65 -10.44
C ALA A 105 21.12 -0.17 -10.72
N THR A 106 21.03 0.24 -11.99
CA THR A 106 21.40 1.59 -12.43
C THR A 106 20.24 2.59 -12.43
N ARG A 107 19.01 2.11 -12.25
CA ARG A 107 17.79 2.92 -12.28
C ARG A 107 16.71 2.34 -11.38
N THR A 108 15.72 3.17 -11.08
CA THR A 108 14.50 2.82 -10.38
C THR A 108 13.32 3.52 -11.06
N PHE A 109 12.11 3.00 -10.84
CA PHE A 109 10.86 3.60 -11.32
C PHE A 109 9.93 3.81 -10.14
N ALA A 110 9.22 4.93 -10.04
CA ALA A 110 8.33 5.21 -8.91
C ALA A 110 6.89 5.46 -9.39
N PRO A 111 6.24 4.47 -10.03
CA PRO A 111 4.99 4.70 -10.75
C PRO A 111 3.81 4.96 -9.81
N PHE A 112 3.89 4.51 -8.55
CA PHE A 112 2.82 4.62 -7.57
C PHE A 112 3.29 5.35 -6.32
N SER A 113 2.37 6.10 -5.73
CA SER A 113 2.50 6.58 -4.36
C SER A 113 1.18 6.42 -3.61
N SER A 114 1.29 6.24 -2.31
CA SER A 114 0.13 6.23 -1.41
C SER A 114 0.51 6.91 -0.10
N PRO A 115 -0.21 7.95 0.32
CA PRO A 115 -0.08 8.52 1.65
C PRO A 115 -0.33 7.45 2.72
N MET A 116 0.36 7.57 3.85
CA MET A 116 -0.05 6.88 5.07
C MET A 116 -1.32 7.52 5.61
N ALA A 117 -2.26 6.70 6.03
CA ALA A 117 -3.55 7.10 6.56
C ALA A 117 -3.97 6.18 7.70
N ILE A 118 -5.04 6.57 8.39
CA ILE A 118 -5.59 5.83 9.53
C ILE A 118 -7.04 5.48 9.23
N ALA A 119 -7.32 4.20 9.00
CA ALA A 119 -8.69 3.74 8.86
C ALA A 119 -9.32 3.58 10.26
N THR A 120 -10.50 4.16 10.43
CA THR A 120 -11.19 4.26 11.72
C THR A 120 -12.71 4.37 11.52
N PHE A 121 -13.45 4.74 12.56
CA PHE A 121 -14.90 4.83 12.56
C PHE A 121 -15.37 6.18 13.12
N GLU A 122 -16.50 6.67 12.63
CA GLU A 122 -17.13 7.92 13.07
C GLU A 122 -17.21 8.07 14.61
N PRO A 123 -17.59 7.04 15.40
CA PRO A 123 -17.62 7.19 16.85
C PRO A 123 -16.23 7.39 17.48
N ILE A 124 -15.18 6.80 16.88
CA ILE A 124 -13.79 6.99 17.32
C ILE A 124 -13.32 8.40 17.00
N VAL A 125 -13.62 8.89 15.79
CA VAL A 125 -13.35 10.28 15.39
C VAL A 125 -13.98 11.24 16.39
N GLY A 126 -15.27 11.08 16.71
CA GLY A 126 -15.95 11.96 17.66
C GLY A 126 -15.31 11.97 19.07
N VAL A 127 -14.82 10.82 19.55
CA VAL A 127 -14.09 10.73 20.82
C VAL A 127 -12.75 11.49 20.75
N LEU A 128 -11.98 11.29 19.69
CA LEU A 128 -10.66 11.91 19.53
C LEU A 128 -10.74 13.40 19.22
N THR A 129 -11.80 13.86 18.56
CA THR A 129 -12.08 15.29 18.36
C THR A 129 -12.38 15.98 19.69
N LYS A 130 -13.19 15.37 20.56
CA LYS A 130 -13.41 15.91 21.92
C LYS A 130 -12.13 15.94 22.76
N ALA A 131 -11.23 14.98 22.54
CA ALA A 131 -9.92 14.95 23.16
C ALA A 131 -8.91 15.93 22.52
N GLY A 132 -9.29 16.64 21.44
CA GLY A 132 -8.45 17.61 20.75
C GLY A 132 -7.37 17.01 19.84
N VAL A 133 -7.39 15.69 19.61
CA VAL A 133 -6.41 14.94 18.81
C VAL A 133 -6.79 14.89 17.34
N VAL A 134 -8.10 14.87 17.04
CA VAL A 134 -8.60 14.88 15.66
C VAL A 134 -9.29 16.20 15.35
N ARG A 135 -8.99 16.78 14.19
CA ARG A 135 -9.60 18.02 13.69
C ARG A 135 -10.08 17.86 12.26
N ASP A 136 -11.04 18.69 11.88
CA ASP A 136 -11.38 18.88 10.46
C ASP A 136 -10.21 19.60 9.76
N SER A 137 -9.93 19.22 8.51
CA SER A 137 -8.94 19.93 7.69
C SER A 137 -9.46 21.26 7.14
N GLY A 138 -10.78 21.45 7.11
CA GLY A 138 -11.46 22.51 6.36
C GLY A 138 -11.55 22.23 4.86
N GLN A 139 -11.06 21.07 4.41
CA GLN A 139 -10.94 20.68 3.01
C GLN A 139 -11.62 19.33 2.71
N GLY A 140 -12.61 18.93 3.54
CA GLY A 140 -13.42 17.73 3.30
C GLY A 140 -12.78 16.41 3.74
N TYR A 141 -11.72 16.46 4.55
CA TYR A 141 -11.11 15.28 5.18
C TYR A 141 -10.73 15.60 6.64
N GLN A 142 -10.39 14.57 7.41
CA GLN A 142 -10.07 14.73 8.82
C GLN A 142 -8.60 14.40 9.09
N VAL A 143 -8.04 15.09 10.08
CA VAL A 143 -6.61 15.04 10.42
C VAL A 143 -6.43 14.57 11.85
N LEU A 144 -5.50 13.64 12.06
CA LEU A 144 -4.98 13.28 13.37
C LEU A 144 -3.69 14.04 13.64
N ASP A 145 -3.68 14.84 14.71
CA ASP A 145 -2.51 15.56 15.21
C ASP A 145 -1.54 14.55 15.86
N VAL A 146 -0.42 14.26 15.18
CA VAL A 146 0.51 13.21 15.62
C VAL A 146 1.13 13.57 16.96
N ARG A 147 1.47 14.85 17.19
CA ARG A 147 2.07 15.30 18.46
C ARG A 147 1.14 15.04 19.64
N LYS A 148 -0.12 15.47 19.55
CA LYS A 148 -1.11 15.23 20.61
C LYS A 148 -1.42 13.75 20.79
N TYR A 149 -1.44 12.98 19.70
CA TYR A 149 -1.59 11.53 19.78
C TYR A 149 -0.42 10.90 20.55
N LEU A 150 0.84 11.26 20.24
CA LEU A 150 2.01 10.77 20.96
C LEU A 150 1.98 11.16 22.45
N ASP A 151 1.49 12.35 22.79
CA ASP A 151 1.29 12.75 24.20
C ASP A 151 0.32 11.82 24.94
N LEU A 152 -0.77 11.38 24.28
CA LEU A 152 -1.70 10.42 24.87
C LEU A 152 -1.05 9.05 25.09
N VAL A 153 -0.29 8.58 24.10
CA VAL A 153 0.44 7.30 24.17
C VAL A 153 1.48 7.34 25.29
N GLY A 154 2.28 8.40 25.36
CA GLY A 154 3.33 8.58 26.36
C GLY A 154 2.78 8.58 27.79
N LYS A 155 1.59 9.14 28.00
CA LYS A 155 0.87 9.09 29.28
C LYS A 155 0.20 7.74 29.58
N GLY A 156 0.24 6.79 28.65
CA GLY A 156 -0.46 5.50 28.79
C GLY A 156 -1.98 5.64 28.83
N THR A 157 -2.53 6.68 28.18
CA THR A 157 -3.96 6.98 28.22
C THR A 157 -4.77 5.80 27.68
N ARG A 158 -5.82 5.41 28.41
CA ARG A 158 -6.78 4.39 27.97
C ARG A 158 -8.03 5.02 27.38
N TRP A 159 -8.70 4.28 26.50
CA TRP A 159 -9.95 4.73 25.91
C TRP A 159 -11.01 5.08 26.96
N ASP A 160 -11.21 4.24 27.97
CA ASP A 160 -12.17 4.49 29.06
C ASP A 160 -11.80 5.65 29.99
N LYS A 161 -10.63 6.25 29.81
CA LYS A 161 -10.16 7.44 30.55
C LYS A 161 -10.25 8.72 29.73
N LEU A 162 -10.63 8.64 28.45
CA LEU A 162 -10.89 9.83 27.64
C LEU A 162 -12.18 10.52 28.13
N PRO A 163 -12.16 11.83 28.42
CA PRO A 163 -13.32 12.56 28.93
C PRO A 163 -14.54 12.41 28.03
N GLY A 164 -15.67 12.00 28.61
CA GLY A 164 -16.94 11.84 27.89
C GLY A 164 -16.96 10.73 26.84
N ASN A 165 -16.01 9.78 26.87
CA ASN A 165 -16.02 8.63 25.98
C ASN A 165 -17.07 7.60 26.40
N THR A 166 -18.22 7.65 25.75
CA THR A 166 -19.27 6.62 25.84
C THR A 166 -19.32 5.71 24.62
N ALA A 167 -18.65 6.08 23.53
CA ALA A 167 -18.71 5.37 22.25
C ALA A 167 -17.81 4.12 22.20
N TYR A 168 -16.64 4.18 22.84
CA TYR A 168 -15.70 3.06 22.88
C TYR A 168 -14.95 3.02 24.23
N PRO A 169 -15.61 2.69 25.35
CA PRO A 169 -15.01 2.70 26.69
C PRO A 169 -14.16 1.45 26.98
N ALA A 170 -13.32 1.05 26.03
CA ALA A 170 -12.46 -0.11 26.18
C ALA A 170 -11.36 0.15 27.23
N ARG A 171 -11.07 -0.84 28.07
CA ARG A 171 -9.94 -0.80 29.02
C ARG A 171 -8.59 -1.09 28.35
N LYS A 172 -8.35 -0.49 27.19
CA LYS A 172 -7.15 -0.63 26.36
C LYS A 172 -6.49 0.73 26.18
N ARG A 173 -5.16 0.76 25.97
CA ARG A 173 -4.44 1.99 25.60
C ARG A 173 -4.98 2.54 24.28
N VAL A 174 -4.95 3.86 24.13
CA VAL A 174 -5.22 4.52 22.84
C VAL A 174 -4.00 4.31 21.96
N LEU A 175 -4.07 3.34 21.06
CA LEU A 175 -3.00 2.98 20.13
C LEU A 175 -3.57 2.77 18.73
N LEU A 176 -2.78 3.11 17.72
CA LEU A 176 -3.00 2.70 16.33
C LEU A 176 -2.52 1.28 16.15
N THR A 177 -3.38 0.40 15.63
CA THR A 177 -2.95 -0.92 15.15
C THR A 177 -2.00 -0.73 13.96
N THR A 178 -0.83 -1.36 14.02
CA THR A 178 0.15 -1.41 12.93
C THR A 178 0.68 -2.82 12.76
N THR A 179 1.44 -3.03 11.71
CA THR A 179 2.09 -4.30 11.37
C THR A 179 3.38 -4.52 12.17
N ASP A 180 3.94 -5.73 12.08
CA ASP A 180 5.27 -6.03 12.61
C ASP A 180 6.33 -5.15 11.93
N ILE A 181 6.96 -4.29 12.74
CA ILE A 181 8.01 -3.37 12.32
C ILE A 181 9.23 -4.10 11.73
N ARG A 182 9.43 -5.38 12.09
CA ARG A 182 10.51 -6.24 11.61
C ARG A 182 10.30 -6.74 10.18
N ALA A 183 9.12 -6.55 9.59
CA ALA A 183 8.81 -7.03 8.25
C ALA A 183 8.19 -5.98 7.32
N SER A 184 7.33 -5.11 7.86
CA SER A 184 6.41 -4.29 7.08
C SER A 184 6.87 -2.85 6.89
N ASN A 185 6.57 -2.28 5.71
CA ASN A 185 6.80 -0.87 5.45
C ASN A 185 5.78 0.06 6.14
N SER A 186 4.52 -0.33 6.31
CA SER A 186 3.55 0.57 6.97
C SER A 186 3.96 0.89 8.40
N ALA A 187 4.54 -0.08 9.12
CA ALA A 187 5.14 0.15 10.42
C ALA A 187 6.42 1.00 10.36
N ALA A 188 7.25 0.83 9.33
CA ALA A 188 8.44 1.66 9.12
C ALA A 188 8.07 3.13 8.79
N MET A 189 7.02 3.36 7.99
CA MET A 189 6.51 4.71 7.72
C MET A 189 5.83 5.32 8.94
N TYR A 190 5.13 4.51 9.75
CA TYR A 190 4.61 4.97 11.03
C TYR A 190 5.73 5.37 12.00
N LEU A 191 6.82 4.59 12.03
CA LEU A 191 8.03 4.93 12.77
C LEU A 191 8.65 6.22 12.26
N ALA A 192 8.71 6.44 10.94
CA ALA A 192 9.22 7.68 10.37
C ALA A 192 8.37 8.90 10.80
N ILE A 193 7.05 8.80 10.74
CA ILE A 193 6.12 9.86 11.17
C ILE A 193 6.30 10.16 12.67
N ALA A 194 6.25 9.12 13.51
CA ALA A 194 6.37 9.30 14.96
C ALA A 194 7.77 9.79 15.35
N GLY A 195 8.80 9.26 14.69
CA GLY A 195 10.19 9.63 14.91
C GLY A 195 10.49 11.08 14.53
N TYR A 196 9.92 11.57 13.43
CA TYR A 196 10.03 12.98 13.03
C TYR A 196 9.51 13.92 14.11
N VAL A 197 8.29 13.66 14.60
CA VAL A 197 7.66 14.48 15.65
C VAL A 197 8.40 14.37 16.99
N ALA A 198 8.83 13.16 17.36
CA ALA A 198 9.62 12.91 18.57
C ALA A 198 11.02 13.52 18.51
N ASN A 199 11.57 13.73 17.31
CA ASN A 199 12.84 14.40 17.07
C ASN A 199 12.69 15.93 16.92
N GLY A 200 11.54 16.51 17.31
CA GLY A 200 11.33 17.96 17.29
C GLY A 200 10.95 18.52 15.93
N ASP A 201 10.15 17.76 15.17
CA ASP A 201 9.74 18.08 13.80
C ASP A 201 10.94 18.16 12.83
N ASP A 202 11.84 17.16 12.93
CA ASP A 202 13.00 17.04 12.05
C ASP A 202 13.33 15.57 11.74
N VAL A 203 13.90 15.33 10.57
CA VAL A 203 14.29 13.99 10.12
C VAL A 203 15.45 13.47 10.98
N VAL A 204 15.40 12.18 11.32
CA VAL A 204 16.51 11.51 12.00
C VAL A 204 17.66 11.31 11.01
N THR A 205 18.74 12.07 11.17
CA THR A 205 19.87 12.09 10.21
C THR A 205 21.17 11.53 10.78
N SER A 206 21.29 11.42 12.10
CA SER A 206 22.52 10.99 12.79
C SER A 206 22.34 9.74 13.66
N ASN A 207 23.43 8.99 13.83
CA ASN A 207 23.46 7.83 14.73
C ASN A 207 23.16 8.19 16.20
N ALA A 208 23.49 9.40 16.63
CA ALA A 208 23.21 9.87 17.99
C ALA A 208 21.70 10.02 18.23
N GLN A 209 20.94 10.43 17.21
CA GLN A 209 19.48 10.55 17.29
C GLN A 209 18.78 9.19 17.28
N VAL A 210 19.30 8.21 16.53
CA VAL A 210 18.67 6.89 16.31
C VAL A 210 18.19 6.24 17.61
N SER A 211 19.08 6.01 18.58
CA SER A 211 18.68 5.32 19.82
C SER A 211 17.67 6.11 20.64
N LYS A 212 17.92 7.42 20.82
CA LYS A 212 17.05 8.30 21.61
C LYS A 212 15.62 8.35 21.05
N VAL A 213 15.51 8.55 19.74
CA VAL A 213 14.20 8.64 19.07
C VAL A 213 13.51 7.28 19.08
N ALA A 214 14.23 6.20 18.73
CA ALA A 214 13.67 4.85 18.71
C ALA A 214 13.15 4.41 20.08
N GLU A 215 13.89 4.66 21.17
CA GLU A 215 13.44 4.34 22.54
C GLU A 215 12.19 5.13 22.93
N THR A 216 12.11 6.41 22.54
CA THR A 216 10.97 7.27 22.82
C THR A 216 9.69 6.76 22.16
N VAL A 217 9.78 6.29 20.92
CA VAL A 217 8.61 5.85 20.13
C VAL A 217 8.37 4.33 20.18
N ALA A 218 9.27 3.56 20.81
CA ALA A 218 9.14 2.11 20.98
C ALA A 218 7.79 1.65 21.58
N PRO A 219 7.19 2.34 22.58
CA PRO A 219 5.90 1.93 23.13
C PRO A 219 4.79 1.79 22.07
N LEU A 220 4.88 2.54 20.96
CA LEU A 220 3.91 2.45 19.87
C LEU A 220 3.84 1.06 19.25
N PHE A 221 4.94 0.30 19.31
CA PHE A 221 5.05 -1.02 18.70
C PHE A 221 4.96 -2.11 19.76
N LEU A 222 5.66 -1.93 20.88
CA LEU A 222 5.76 -2.94 21.94
C LEU A 222 4.42 -3.25 22.61
N ASP A 223 3.52 -2.26 22.71
CA ASP A 223 2.25 -2.39 23.44
C ASP A 223 1.07 -2.90 22.59
N GLN A 224 1.31 -3.33 21.35
CA GLN A 224 0.24 -3.78 20.44
C GLN A 224 -0.17 -5.25 20.63
N GLY A 225 0.71 -6.07 21.19
CA GLY A 225 0.56 -7.53 21.18
C GLY A 225 0.97 -8.14 19.84
N TYR A 226 0.27 -9.22 19.41
CA TYR A 226 0.54 -9.85 18.11
C TYR A 226 0.28 -8.89 16.96
N SER A 227 1.22 -8.85 16.00
CA SER A 227 1.17 -7.96 14.83
C SER A 227 1.43 -8.76 13.55
N GLU A 228 0.64 -8.46 12.51
CA GLU A 228 0.76 -9.07 11.19
C GLU A 228 1.97 -8.55 10.41
N THR A 229 2.54 -9.34 9.51
CA THR A 229 3.74 -8.97 8.74
C THR A 229 3.45 -8.12 7.50
N SER A 230 2.18 -8.00 7.12
CA SER A 230 1.68 -7.24 5.97
C SER A 230 0.49 -6.38 6.37
N THR A 231 0.39 -5.19 5.78
CA THR A 231 -0.69 -4.21 6.02
C THR A 231 -2.05 -4.69 5.52
N GLU A 232 -2.09 -5.69 4.64
CA GLU A 232 -3.35 -6.20 4.09
C GLU A 232 -4.22 -6.84 5.17
N ALA A 233 -3.64 -7.67 6.04
CA ALA A 233 -4.40 -8.38 7.07
C ALA A 233 -5.06 -7.43 8.10
N PRO A 234 -4.37 -6.43 8.70
CA PRO A 234 -5.01 -5.46 9.58
C PRO A 234 -6.11 -4.62 8.90
N PHE A 235 -5.98 -4.36 7.59
CA PHE A 235 -7.01 -3.66 6.83
C PHE A 235 -8.25 -4.53 6.60
N GLU A 236 -8.08 -5.81 6.27
CA GLU A 236 -9.20 -6.75 6.17
C GLU A 236 -9.90 -6.97 7.53
N ASP A 237 -9.16 -6.98 8.64
CA ASP A 237 -9.72 -6.98 10.00
C ASP A 237 -10.57 -5.72 10.25
N TYR A 238 -10.10 -4.55 9.80
CA TYR A 238 -10.86 -3.31 9.88
C TYR A 238 -12.19 -3.39 9.10
N LEU A 239 -12.15 -3.95 7.88
CA LEU A 239 -13.34 -4.12 7.05
C LEU A 239 -14.35 -5.09 7.69
N SER A 240 -13.86 -6.23 8.19
CA SER A 240 -14.69 -7.38 8.58
C SER A 240 -15.02 -7.47 10.07
N LEU A 241 -14.07 -7.20 10.97
CA LEU A 241 -14.24 -7.35 12.43
C LEU A 241 -14.68 -6.04 13.10
N GLY A 242 -14.46 -4.91 12.43
CA GLY A 242 -14.99 -3.61 12.81
C GLY A 242 -14.41 -2.99 14.09
N ILE A 243 -15.08 -1.95 14.57
CA ILE A 243 -14.63 -1.05 15.66
C ILE A 243 -14.22 -1.76 16.95
N GLY A 244 -14.85 -2.90 17.28
CA GLY A 244 -14.59 -3.64 18.51
C GLY A 244 -13.19 -4.26 18.59
N LYS A 245 -12.70 -4.75 17.45
CA LYS A 245 -11.38 -5.41 17.34
C LYS A 245 -10.30 -4.41 16.94
N THR A 246 -10.57 -3.60 15.91
CA THR A 246 -9.59 -2.73 15.24
C THR A 246 -10.14 -1.30 15.14
N PRO A 247 -10.15 -0.52 16.25
CA PRO A 247 -10.76 0.82 16.27
C PRO A 247 -10.01 1.85 15.43
N MET A 248 -8.70 1.67 15.26
CA MET A 248 -7.84 2.50 14.40
C MET A 248 -6.71 1.64 13.85
N VAL A 249 -6.45 1.71 12.55
CA VAL A 249 -5.37 0.97 11.89
C VAL A 249 -4.58 1.87 10.94
N MET A 250 -3.25 1.76 10.99
CA MET A 250 -2.34 2.40 10.05
C MET A 250 -2.37 1.66 8.71
N VAL A 251 -2.73 2.36 7.64
CA VAL A 251 -2.93 1.81 6.30
C VAL A 251 -2.31 2.70 5.23
N TYR A 252 -2.19 2.15 4.03
CA TYR A 252 -2.03 2.97 2.82
C TYR A 252 -3.39 3.54 2.40
N GLU A 253 -3.47 4.83 2.07
CA GLU A 253 -4.66 5.44 1.46
C GLU A 253 -5.21 4.60 0.30
N ALA A 254 -4.32 4.05 -0.54
CA ALA A 254 -4.69 3.24 -1.69
C ALA A 254 -5.59 2.04 -1.33
N GLN A 255 -5.34 1.39 -0.18
CA GLN A 255 -6.17 0.26 0.27
C GLN A 255 -7.61 0.71 0.51
N TYR A 256 -7.82 1.81 1.23
CA TYR A 256 -9.15 2.38 1.48
C TYR A 256 -9.80 2.93 0.21
N ALA A 257 -9.04 3.68 -0.60
CA ALA A 257 -9.51 4.29 -1.82
C ALA A 257 -9.94 3.24 -2.86
N SER A 258 -9.21 2.13 -2.99
CA SER A 258 -9.58 1.04 -3.91
C SER A 258 -10.97 0.47 -3.63
N ARG A 259 -11.28 0.23 -2.34
CA ARG A 259 -12.57 -0.26 -1.86
C ARG A 259 -13.67 0.77 -2.09
N LEU A 260 -13.38 2.05 -1.80
CA LEU A 260 -14.29 3.16 -2.01
C LEU A 260 -14.64 3.35 -3.50
N PHE A 261 -13.65 3.32 -4.39
CA PHE A 261 -13.84 3.51 -5.83
C PHE A 261 -14.51 2.30 -6.49
N ALA A 262 -14.26 1.09 -5.99
CA ALA A 262 -14.97 -0.11 -6.44
C ALA A 262 -16.47 -0.03 -6.15
N GLY A 263 -16.87 0.66 -5.07
CA GLY A 263 -18.27 0.79 -4.67
C GLY A 263 -18.91 -0.56 -4.33
N ASP A 264 -18.12 -1.52 -3.87
CA ASP A 264 -18.54 -2.89 -3.57
C ASP A 264 -19.26 -3.04 -2.21
N GLY A 265 -19.45 -1.92 -1.50
CA GLY A 265 -20.10 -1.86 -0.19
C GLY A 265 -19.20 -2.25 0.99
N SER A 266 -17.92 -2.55 0.75
CA SER A 266 -16.96 -2.87 1.82
C SER A 266 -16.66 -1.68 2.74
N ILE A 267 -16.65 -0.46 2.18
CA ILE A 267 -16.60 0.78 2.96
C ILE A 267 -18.02 1.19 3.39
N ARG A 268 -18.30 1.07 4.69
CA ARG A 268 -19.61 1.40 5.28
C ARG A 268 -19.74 2.90 5.59
N PRO A 269 -20.98 3.43 5.74
CA PRO A 269 -21.19 4.84 6.04
C PRO A 269 -20.59 5.34 7.37
N ASP A 270 -20.29 4.45 8.31
CA ASP A 270 -19.65 4.78 9.59
C ASP A 270 -18.11 4.74 9.53
N MET A 271 -17.54 4.18 8.47
CA MET A 271 -16.10 4.08 8.26
C MET A 271 -15.51 5.43 7.83
N ARG A 272 -14.32 5.75 8.35
CA ARG A 272 -13.61 7.00 8.13
C ARG A 272 -12.14 6.73 7.84
N LEU A 273 -11.54 7.64 7.09
CA LEU A 273 -10.10 7.71 6.87
C LEU A 273 -9.60 9.04 7.43
N LEU A 274 -8.62 8.97 8.34
CA LEU A 274 -7.91 10.14 8.86
C LEU A 274 -6.51 10.22 8.25
N TYR A 275 -5.99 11.42 8.12
CA TYR A 275 -4.61 11.66 7.70
C TYR A 275 -3.80 12.11 8.92
N PRO A 276 -2.70 11.42 9.29
CA PRO A 276 -1.80 11.93 10.30
C PRO A 276 -1.16 13.24 9.80
N SER A 277 -0.90 14.17 10.71
CA SER A 277 -0.21 15.44 10.45
C SER A 277 0.99 15.52 11.40
N PRO A 278 2.23 15.35 10.90
CA PRO A 278 2.57 15.07 9.49
C PRO A 278 2.21 13.64 9.04
N THR A 279 2.13 13.42 7.73
CA THR A 279 2.09 12.08 7.10
C THR A 279 3.35 11.82 6.28
N VAL A 280 3.52 10.59 5.80
CA VAL A 280 4.53 10.22 4.79
C VAL A 280 3.81 9.81 3.50
N LEU A 281 4.25 10.36 2.37
CA LEU A 281 3.85 9.89 1.05
C LEU A 281 4.72 8.69 0.68
N SER A 282 4.19 7.48 0.86
CA SER A 282 4.93 6.26 0.56
C SER A 282 5.09 6.11 -0.93
N LYS A 283 6.30 6.35 -1.45
CA LYS A 283 6.67 6.10 -2.85
C LYS A 283 6.95 4.61 -3.03
N HIS A 284 6.20 3.97 -3.92
CA HIS A 284 6.41 2.57 -4.25
C HIS A 284 7.40 2.56 -5.42
N THR A 285 8.56 1.96 -5.22
CA THR A 285 9.70 2.13 -6.12
C THR A 285 10.16 0.77 -6.63
N LEU A 286 10.06 0.55 -7.93
CA LEU A 286 10.50 -0.65 -8.62
C LEU A 286 12.00 -0.55 -8.93
N VAL A 287 12.72 -1.63 -8.59
CA VAL A 287 14.13 -1.84 -8.91
C VAL A 287 14.22 -3.00 -9.91
N PRO A 288 14.60 -2.75 -11.17
CA PRO A 288 14.73 -3.80 -12.17
C PRO A 288 16.10 -4.49 -12.08
N PHE A 289 16.12 -5.80 -12.30
CA PHE A 289 17.35 -6.62 -12.38
C PHE A 289 17.57 -7.23 -13.77
N SER A 290 16.66 -6.98 -14.70
CA SER A 290 16.67 -7.51 -16.06
C SER A 290 16.15 -6.48 -17.07
N ALA A 291 16.36 -6.74 -18.36
CA ALA A 291 15.79 -5.91 -19.44
C ALA A 291 14.25 -5.97 -19.43
N GLN A 292 13.67 -7.14 -19.17
CA GLN A 292 12.22 -7.30 -19.08
C GLN A 292 11.66 -6.68 -17.80
N GLY A 293 12.37 -6.76 -16.67
CA GLY A 293 11.99 -6.05 -15.44
C GLY A 293 12.07 -4.53 -15.58
N THR A 294 13.03 -4.04 -16.38
CA THR A 294 13.06 -2.63 -16.79
C THR A 294 11.79 -2.27 -17.54
N GLU A 295 11.39 -3.10 -18.52
CA GLU A 295 10.20 -2.84 -19.32
C GLU A 295 8.93 -2.85 -18.48
N VAL A 296 8.83 -3.73 -17.47
CA VAL A 296 7.75 -3.69 -16.48
C VAL A 296 7.71 -2.33 -15.76
N GLY A 297 8.86 -1.86 -15.27
CA GLY A 297 8.95 -0.55 -14.61
C GLY A 297 8.54 0.61 -15.51
N ARG A 298 9.05 0.63 -16.74
CA ARG A 298 8.71 1.64 -17.76
C ARG A 298 7.22 1.65 -18.06
N LEU A 299 6.62 0.48 -18.31
CA LEU A 299 5.19 0.37 -18.60
C LEU A 299 4.33 0.86 -17.43
N LEU A 300 4.67 0.50 -16.19
CA LEU A 300 3.93 0.97 -15.01
C LEU A 300 3.95 2.50 -14.86
N GLU A 301 5.02 3.16 -15.29
CA GLU A 301 5.21 4.61 -15.19
C GLU A 301 4.59 5.37 -16.39
N GLU A 302 4.74 4.82 -17.59
CA GLU A 302 4.44 5.53 -18.85
C GLU A 302 3.15 5.09 -19.54
N ASP A 303 2.67 3.85 -19.33
CA ASP A 303 1.46 3.38 -20.02
C ASP A 303 0.20 4.01 -19.39
N PRO A 304 -0.58 4.81 -20.14
CA PRO A 304 -1.71 5.55 -19.59
C PRO A 304 -2.86 4.63 -19.14
N GLU A 305 -2.99 3.43 -19.74
CA GLU A 305 -4.01 2.47 -19.30
C GLU A 305 -3.62 1.85 -17.96
N LEU A 306 -2.35 1.49 -17.77
CA LEU A 306 -1.84 1.04 -16.46
C LEU A 306 -1.95 2.13 -15.40
N GLY A 307 -1.64 3.38 -15.74
CA GLY A 307 -1.81 4.52 -14.83
C GLY A 307 -3.26 4.71 -14.39
N ARG A 308 -4.23 4.62 -15.31
CA ARG A 308 -5.66 4.71 -15.00
C ARG A 308 -6.15 3.51 -14.19
N LEU A 309 -5.68 2.29 -14.49
CA LEU A 309 -5.99 1.10 -13.71
C LEU A 309 -5.42 1.21 -12.29
N ALA A 310 -4.19 1.69 -12.13
CA ALA A 310 -3.58 1.88 -10.82
C ALA A 310 -4.36 2.91 -9.97
N ALA A 311 -4.87 3.97 -10.58
CA ALA A 311 -5.76 4.93 -9.91
C ALA A 311 -7.07 4.28 -9.42
N LEU A 312 -7.66 3.33 -10.17
CA LEU A 312 -8.82 2.55 -9.70
C LEU A 312 -8.50 1.70 -8.46
N TYR A 313 -7.24 1.27 -8.32
CA TYR A 313 -6.73 0.59 -7.13
C TYR A 313 -6.24 1.58 -6.05
N GLY A 314 -6.62 2.86 -6.15
CA GLY A 314 -6.33 3.87 -5.14
C GLY A 314 -4.91 4.42 -5.15
N PHE A 315 -4.04 3.98 -6.06
CA PHE A 315 -2.68 4.53 -6.15
C PHE A 315 -2.70 5.91 -6.80
N ARG A 316 -1.95 6.85 -6.22
CA ARG A 316 -1.61 8.10 -6.89
C ARG A 316 -0.49 7.82 -7.88
N THR A 317 -0.65 8.27 -9.11
CA THR A 317 0.30 8.03 -10.21
C THR A 317 0.77 9.35 -10.81
N ALA A 318 1.70 9.31 -11.77
CA ALA A 318 2.07 10.47 -12.57
C ALA A 318 0.86 11.13 -13.30
N HIS A 319 -0.22 10.37 -13.50
CA HIS A 319 -1.47 10.84 -14.09
C HIS A 319 -2.45 11.32 -13.00
N ALA A 320 -2.11 12.40 -12.28
CA ALA A 320 -2.88 12.90 -11.13
C ALA A 320 -4.39 13.01 -11.40
N ARG A 321 -4.78 13.51 -12.58
CA ARG A 321 -6.19 13.65 -12.99
C ARG A 321 -7.00 12.36 -12.88
N ALA A 322 -6.40 11.20 -13.17
CA ALA A 322 -7.13 9.92 -13.11
C ALA A 322 -7.59 9.59 -11.69
N PHE A 323 -6.80 9.96 -10.67
CA PHE A 323 -7.17 9.79 -9.27
C PHE A 323 -8.18 10.87 -8.84
N ASP A 324 -7.93 12.14 -9.20
CA ASP A 324 -8.82 13.26 -8.85
C ASP A 324 -10.23 13.07 -9.41
N ASP A 325 -10.36 12.59 -10.66
CA ASP A 325 -11.63 12.27 -11.29
C ASP A 325 -12.40 11.18 -10.53
N LEU A 326 -11.69 10.18 -9.98
CA LEU A 326 -12.29 9.12 -9.15
C LEU A 326 -12.75 9.66 -7.80
N VAL A 327 -11.93 10.49 -7.16
CA VAL A 327 -12.29 11.17 -5.90
C VAL A 327 -13.55 12.02 -6.10
N ALA A 328 -13.58 12.85 -7.14
CA ALA A 328 -14.73 13.70 -7.46
C ALA A 328 -15.98 12.88 -7.79
N LYS A 329 -15.85 11.83 -8.62
CA LYS A 329 -16.96 10.94 -8.99
C LYS A 329 -17.55 10.21 -7.78
N ALA A 330 -16.69 9.73 -6.87
CA ALA A 330 -17.10 9.03 -5.66
C ALA A 330 -17.56 9.99 -4.55
N LYS A 331 -17.36 11.31 -4.69
CA LYS A 331 -17.49 12.31 -3.62
C LYS A 331 -16.71 11.87 -2.37
N ALA A 332 -15.52 11.32 -2.62
CA ALA A 332 -14.70 10.69 -1.60
C ALA A 332 -14.08 11.76 -0.68
N PRO A 333 -14.05 11.56 0.65
CA PRO A 333 -13.38 12.46 1.60
C PRO A 333 -11.86 12.24 1.59
N LEU A 334 -11.27 12.24 0.39
CA LEU A 334 -9.83 12.06 0.15
C LEU A 334 -9.26 13.38 -0.36
N PRO A 335 -8.12 13.86 0.18
CA PRO A 335 -7.48 15.08 -0.31
C PRO A 335 -6.92 14.84 -1.71
N THR A 336 -7.03 15.81 -2.61
CA THR A 336 -6.28 15.80 -3.87
C THR A 336 -4.84 16.22 -3.65
N ASP A 337 -4.62 17.20 -2.76
CA ASP A 337 -3.30 17.72 -2.37
C ASP A 337 -3.02 17.47 -0.89
N LEU A 338 -1.82 16.98 -0.58
CA LEU A 338 -1.33 16.83 0.78
C LEU A 338 -0.21 17.84 1.05
N ILE A 339 -0.37 18.61 2.13
CA ILE A 339 0.55 19.70 2.49
C ILE A 339 1.59 19.21 3.51
N ASP A 340 1.12 18.64 4.62
CA ASP A 340 1.98 18.26 5.76
C ASP A 340 2.54 16.85 5.58
N VAL A 341 3.44 16.73 4.60
CA VAL A 341 4.11 15.48 4.21
C VAL A 341 5.59 15.59 4.55
N VAL A 342 6.12 14.58 5.24
CA VAL A 342 7.54 14.46 5.56
C VAL A 342 8.17 13.30 4.80
N GLU A 343 9.48 13.39 4.59
CA GLU A 343 10.26 12.29 4.02
C GLU A 343 10.75 11.38 5.15
N PRO A 344 10.77 10.05 4.95
CA PRO A 344 11.36 9.15 5.93
C PRO A 344 12.88 9.36 6.01
N PRO A 345 13.52 8.98 7.13
CA PRO A 345 14.98 8.89 7.19
C PRO A 345 15.54 8.02 6.07
N ASP A 346 16.84 8.19 5.79
CA ASP A 346 17.54 7.25 4.92
C ASP A 346 17.43 5.81 5.45
N HIS A 347 17.69 4.85 4.57
CA HIS A 347 17.60 3.43 4.90
C HIS A 347 18.36 3.07 6.18
N ASP A 348 19.59 3.55 6.34
CA ASP A 348 20.45 3.11 7.44
C ASP A 348 19.99 3.69 8.78
N ARG A 349 19.47 4.92 8.81
CA ARG A 349 18.89 5.51 10.03
C ARG A 349 17.55 4.87 10.39
N LEU A 350 16.70 4.62 9.39
CA LEU A 350 15.43 3.94 9.60
C LEU A 350 15.65 2.52 10.14
N GLU A 351 16.54 1.75 9.52
CA GLU A 351 16.92 0.41 9.98
C GLU A 351 17.59 0.42 11.36
N GLY A 352 18.41 1.44 11.65
CA GLY A 352 18.99 1.64 12.97
C GLY A 352 17.91 1.78 14.04
N MET A 353 16.87 2.58 13.80
CA MET A 353 15.77 2.74 14.74
C MET A 353 14.96 1.45 14.90
N ILE A 354 14.69 0.74 13.81
CA ILE A 354 13.97 -0.54 13.84
C ILE A 354 14.77 -1.58 14.64
N THR A 355 16.08 -1.65 14.46
CA THR A 355 16.97 -2.56 15.20
C THR A 355 16.95 -2.30 16.70
N VAL A 356 16.88 -1.03 17.11
CA VAL A 356 16.73 -0.67 18.53
C VAL A 356 15.41 -1.19 19.08
N ILE A 357 14.30 -0.98 18.37
CA ILE A 357 12.97 -1.46 18.78
C ILE A 357 12.93 -3.00 18.81
N GLU A 358 13.53 -3.67 17.83
CA GLU A 358 13.65 -5.13 17.81
C GLU A 358 14.41 -5.67 19.03
N ARG A 359 15.48 -4.99 19.44
CA ARG A 359 16.21 -5.38 20.66
C ARG A 359 15.33 -5.27 21.90
N LEU A 360 14.50 -4.23 21.99
CA LEU A 360 13.56 -4.04 23.11
C LEU A 360 12.48 -5.14 23.15
N TYR A 361 11.97 -5.60 21.99
CA TYR A 361 11.09 -6.78 21.94
C TYR A 361 11.75 -8.01 22.57
N ARG A 362 13.03 -8.27 22.26
CA ARG A 362 13.75 -9.47 22.72
C ARG A 362 14.11 -9.41 24.19
N SER A 363 14.42 -8.23 24.74
CA SER A 363 14.80 -8.08 26.14
C SER A 363 13.61 -8.07 27.10
N GLY A 364 12.37 -7.91 26.59
CA GLY A 364 11.19 -7.68 27.43
C GLY A 364 11.26 -6.36 28.20
N ALA A 365 12.20 -5.47 27.86
CA ALA A 365 12.37 -4.21 28.54
C ALA A 365 11.18 -3.29 28.22
N ALA A 366 10.49 -2.83 29.26
CA ALA A 366 9.61 -1.68 29.10
C ALA A 366 10.48 -0.46 28.76
N PRO A 367 10.18 0.28 27.68
CA PRO A 367 10.87 1.54 27.41
C PRO A 367 10.73 2.43 28.65
N SER A 368 11.86 2.97 29.11
CA SER A 368 11.89 3.83 30.29
C SER A 368 10.88 4.97 30.09
N PRO A 369 9.94 5.21 31.01
CA PRO A 369 9.21 6.46 31.01
C PRO A 369 10.27 7.53 31.29
N THR A 370 10.76 8.20 30.25
CA THR A 370 11.70 9.30 30.43
C THR A 370 11.00 10.41 31.24
N PRO A 371 11.72 11.05 32.18
CA PRO A 371 11.16 11.92 33.22
C PRO A 371 10.55 13.22 32.70
#